data_AF-A0A6I3U948-F1
#
_entry.id   AF-A0A6I3U948-F1
#
_cell.length_a   1.000
_cell.length_b   1.000
_cell.length_c   1.000
_cell.angle_alpha   90.00
_cell.angle_beta   90.00
_cell.angle_gamma   90.00
#
_symmetry.space_group_name_H-M   'P 1'
#
loop_
_entity.id
_entity.type
_entity.pdbx_description
1 polymer ?
#
loop_
_entity_poly.entity_id
_entity_poly.type
_entity_poly.pdbx_seq_one_letter_code
_entity_poly.pdbx_strand_id
1 'polypeptide(L)'
;SGEILKTWFSSVNYQAARTQPQLPLLKRKQEYQLSLVFECQPENGVYTKITFFDRYGDILEKKVEKVKDFIFTYPEDSYTYQVSLLSAGFESLTFYHFSIKEIRSV
;
A
#
# COMPACT_ATOMS: atom_id res chain seq x y z
N SER A 1 -18.07 6.53 3.87
CA SER A 1 -16.67 6.70 3.46
C SER A 1 -15.81 5.74 4.27
N GLY A 2 -14.66 5.33 3.73
CA GLY A 2 -13.74 4.37 4.32
C GLY A 2 -13.81 2.96 3.72
N GLU A 3 -14.54 2.79 2.62
CA GLU A 3 -14.59 1.52 1.89
C GLU A 3 -13.29 1.30 1.10
N ILE A 4 -12.85 0.05 1.01
CA ILE A 4 -11.67 -0.32 0.23
C ILE A 4 -12.06 -0.43 -1.24
N LEU A 5 -11.53 0.46 -2.07
CA LEU A 5 -11.73 0.45 -3.53
C LEU A 5 -10.87 -0.65 -4.18
N LYS A 6 -9.61 -0.76 -3.74
CA LYS A 6 -8.65 -1.73 -4.27
C LYS A 6 -7.61 -2.08 -3.21
N THR A 7 -7.17 -3.33 -3.23
CA THR A 7 -5.98 -3.80 -2.50
C THR A 7 -4.99 -4.44 -3.48
N TRP A 8 -3.71 -4.11 -3.30
CA TRP A 8 -2.57 -4.78 -3.91
C TRP A 8 -1.85 -5.62 -2.86
N PHE A 9 -1.34 -6.79 -3.25
CA PHE A 9 -0.79 -7.79 -2.35
C PHE A 9 0.67 -8.12 -2.69
N SER A 10 1.51 -8.29 -1.67
CA SER A 10 2.92 -8.74 -1.82
C SER A 10 3.07 -10.25 -1.91
N SER A 11 2.03 -10.98 -1.54
CA SER A 11 1.94 -12.42 -1.67
C SER A 11 0.51 -12.80 -1.98
N VAL A 12 0.34 -13.74 -2.90
CA VAL A 12 -0.96 -14.28 -3.29
C VAL A 12 -0.84 -15.79 -3.40
N ASN A 13 -1.82 -16.52 -2.88
CA ASN A 13 -1.88 -17.96 -3.12
C ASN A 13 -2.30 -18.18 -4.57
N TYR A 14 -1.35 -18.63 -5.40
CA TYR A 14 -1.52 -18.79 -6.84
C TYR A 14 -2.72 -19.69 -7.21
N GLN A 15 -3.01 -20.72 -6.39
CA GLN A 15 -4.13 -21.65 -6.64
C GLN A 15 -5.50 -20.99 -6.50
N ALA A 16 -5.62 -19.94 -5.68
CA ALA A 16 -6.88 -19.23 -5.43
C ALA A 16 -7.01 -17.93 -6.23
N ALA A 17 -5.92 -17.18 -6.40
CA ALA A 17 -5.97 -15.80 -6.88
C ALA A 17 -5.88 -15.65 -8.41
N ARG A 18 -5.37 -16.65 -9.14
CA ARG A 18 -5.07 -16.62 -10.60
C ARG A 18 -4.35 -15.35 -11.08
N THR A 19 -3.66 -14.65 -10.17
CA THR A 19 -2.98 -13.38 -10.41
C THR A 19 -1.63 -13.45 -9.73
N GLN A 20 -0.64 -12.76 -10.30
CA GLN A 20 0.69 -12.63 -9.71
C GLN A 20 0.68 -11.53 -8.62
N PRO A 21 1.54 -11.63 -7.60
CA PRO A 21 1.67 -10.56 -6.61
C PRO A 21 2.08 -9.25 -7.32
N GLN A 22 1.41 -8.15 -6.97
CA GLN A 22 1.61 -6.87 -7.63
C GLN A 22 2.63 -5.99 -6.89
N LEU A 23 2.94 -6.36 -5.64
CA LEU A 23 3.86 -5.63 -4.78
C LEU A 23 5.20 -6.34 -4.68
N PRO A 24 6.33 -5.60 -4.70
CA PRO A 24 7.66 -6.19 -4.61
C PRO A 24 7.95 -6.72 -3.20
N LEU A 25 8.90 -7.65 -3.10
CA LEU A 25 9.50 -8.04 -1.82
C LEU A 25 10.32 -6.88 -1.26
N LEU A 26 10.15 -6.60 0.03
CA LEU A 26 10.83 -5.54 0.75
C LEU A 26 11.79 -6.12 1.79
N LYS A 27 12.88 -5.40 2.07
CA LYS A 27 13.85 -5.76 3.10
C LYS A 27 13.37 -5.29 4.47
N ARG A 28 13.51 -6.14 5.48
CA ARG A 28 13.20 -5.79 6.88
C ARG A 28 14.07 -4.63 7.34
N LYS A 29 13.49 -3.74 8.15
CA LYS A 29 14.13 -2.51 8.68
C LYS A 29 14.57 -1.49 7.63
N GLN A 30 14.22 -1.68 6.36
CA GLN A 30 14.56 -0.77 5.28
C GLN A 30 13.45 0.27 5.08
N GLU A 31 13.85 1.52 4.84
CA GLU A 31 12.93 2.60 4.47
C GLU A 31 12.66 2.64 2.97
N TYR A 32 11.41 2.96 2.65
CA TYR A 32 10.90 3.04 1.28
C TYR A 32 10.05 4.30 1.12
N GLN A 33 10.17 4.94 -0.04
CA GLN A 33 9.25 5.98 -0.50
C GLN A 33 8.11 5.32 -1.29
N LEU A 34 6.87 5.60 -0.94
CA LEU A 34 5.69 5.30 -1.74
C LEU A 34 5.18 6.60 -2.39
N SER A 35 4.97 6.56 -3.71
CA SER A 35 4.46 7.70 -4.49
C SER A 35 3.27 7.28 -5.33
N LEU A 36 2.12 7.93 -5.12
CA LEU A 36 0.86 7.70 -5.82
C LEU A 36 0.64 8.73 -6.93
N VAL A 37 0.25 8.25 -8.12
CA VAL A 37 -0.06 9.09 -9.28
C VAL A 37 -1.54 8.90 -9.65
N PHE A 38 -2.35 9.90 -9.31
CA PHE A 38 -3.79 9.95 -9.61
C PHE A 38 -4.31 11.39 -9.65
N GLU A 39 -5.45 11.57 -10.32
CA GLU A 39 -6.30 12.76 -10.27
C GLU A 39 -7.60 12.41 -9.51
N CYS A 40 -8.01 13.25 -8.55
CA CYS A 40 -9.19 13.01 -7.72
C CYS A 40 -9.91 14.34 -7.46
N GLN A 41 -11.23 14.34 -7.55
CA GLN A 41 -12.08 15.44 -7.07
C GLN A 41 -13.13 14.92 -6.09
N PRO A 42 -13.25 15.50 -4.88
CA PRO A 42 -12.29 16.38 -4.21
C PRO A 42 -10.88 15.78 -4.09
N GLU A 43 -9.83 16.62 -3.96
CA GLU A 43 -8.43 16.17 -3.91
C GLU A 43 -8.16 15.14 -2.80
N ASN A 44 -8.87 15.26 -1.68
CA ASN A 44 -8.82 14.36 -0.53
C ASN A 44 -9.90 13.26 -0.57
N GLY A 45 -10.53 13.05 -1.73
CA GLY A 45 -11.60 12.08 -1.93
C GLY A 45 -11.15 10.62 -1.86
N VAL A 46 -9.84 10.37 -1.77
CA VAL A 46 -9.24 9.05 -1.51
C VAL A 46 -8.06 9.16 -0.54
N TYR A 47 -7.73 8.06 0.13
CA TYR A 47 -6.51 7.94 0.94
C TYR A 47 -5.96 6.52 0.88
N THR A 48 -4.71 6.35 1.29
CA THR A 48 -4.00 5.07 1.22
C THR A 48 -3.83 4.47 2.61
N LYS A 49 -3.88 3.15 2.70
CA LYS A 49 -3.53 2.40 3.90
C LYS A 49 -2.51 1.34 3.54
N ILE A 50 -1.40 1.29 4.27
CA ILE A 50 -0.47 0.16 4.24
C ILE A 50 -0.67 -0.69 5.49
N THR A 51 -0.76 -2.00 5.33
CA THR A 51 -0.90 -2.96 6.43
C THR A 51 0.19 -4.01 6.34
N PHE A 52 0.91 -4.20 7.43
CA PHE A 52 1.97 -5.19 7.55
C PHE A 52 1.49 -6.38 8.37
N PHE A 53 1.85 -7.58 7.91
CA PHE A 53 1.46 -8.83 8.54
C PHE A 53 2.68 -9.67 8.88
N ASP A 54 2.61 -10.37 9.99
CA ASP A 54 3.61 -11.36 10.36
C ASP A 54 3.46 -12.66 9.54
N ARG A 55 4.24 -13.67 9.89
CA ARG A 55 4.22 -14.98 9.20
C ARG A 55 2.95 -15.81 9.44
N TYR A 56 2.19 -15.49 10.48
CA TYR A 56 0.94 -16.16 10.87
C TYR A 56 -0.29 -15.46 10.28
N GLY A 57 -0.10 -14.27 9.70
CA GLY A 57 -1.15 -13.45 9.11
C GLY A 57 -1.73 -12.43 10.09
N ASP A 58 -1.13 -12.28 11.28
CA ASP A 58 -1.53 -11.28 12.25
C ASP A 58 -1.02 -9.89 11.84
N ILE A 59 -1.82 -8.86 12.14
CA ILE A 59 -1.49 -7.48 11.79
C ILE A 59 -0.43 -6.97 12.77
N LEU A 60 0.73 -6.59 12.25
CA LEU A 60 1.78 -5.93 13.00
C LEU A 60 1.52 -4.42 13.12
N GLU A 61 1.21 -3.79 12.00
CA GLU A 61 1.03 -2.34 11.92
C GLU A 61 0.10 -1.96 10.76
N LYS A 62 -0.64 -0.85 10.95
CA LYS A 62 -1.44 -0.18 9.93
C LYS A 62 -1.06 1.30 9.89
N LYS A 63 -0.67 1.80 8.73
CA LYS A 63 -0.47 3.24 8.51
C LYS A 63 -1.50 3.76 7.52
N VAL A 64 -2.13 4.87 7.84
CA VAL A 64 -3.13 5.54 6.99
C VAL A 64 -2.55 6.89 6.58
N GLU A 65 -2.42 7.08 5.27
CA GLU A 65 -1.75 8.23 4.68
C GLU A 65 -2.72 8.97 3.76
N LYS A 66 -2.91 10.26 4.01
CA LYS A 66 -3.80 11.15 3.23
C LYS A 66 -3.04 12.00 2.21
N VAL A 67 -1.76 11.68 1.99
CA VAL A 67 -0.87 12.36 1.07
C VAL A 67 -0.45 11.41 -0.06
N LYS A 68 -0.06 11.95 -1.21
CA LYS A 68 0.37 11.16 -2.38
C LYS A 68 1.77 10.59 -2.24
N ASP A 69 2.61 11.22 -1.41
CA ASP A 69 4.00 10.84 -1.21
C ASP A 69 4.28 10.67 0.28
N PHE A 70 4.72 9.49 0.69
CA PHE A 70 5.07 9.21 2.08
C PHE A 70 6.16 8.14 2.21
N ILE A 71 6.88 8.20 3.34
CA ILE A 71 7.92 7.25 3.69
C ILE A 71 7.36 6.22 4.69
N PHE A 72 7.77 4.97 4.52
CA PHE A 72 7.50 3.93 5.50
C PHE A 72 8.73 3.02 5.69
N THR A 73 8.90 2.52 6.91
CA THR A 73 9.87 1.46 7.22
C THR A 73 9.15 0.12 7.14
N TYR A 74 9.75 -0.87 6.49
CA TYR A 74 9.21 -2.23 6.50
C TYR A 74 9.54 -2.91 7.84
N PRO A 75 8.56 -3.23 8.71
CA PRO A 75 8.84 -3.70 10.08
C PRO A 75 9.65 -5.00 10.12
N GLU A 76 10.45 -5.19 11.19
CA GLU A 76 11.33 -6.35 11.37
C GLU A 76 10.60 -7.69 11.26
N ASP A 77 9.45 -7.81 11.92
CA ASP A 77 8.70 -9.07 11.97
C ASP A 77 7.80 -9.29 10.76
N SER A 78 7.82 -8.38 9.78
CA SER A 78 6.95 -8.47 8.61
C SER A 78 7.31 -9.66 7.73
N TYR A 79 6.26 -10.32 7.25
CA TYR A 79 6.32 -11.40 6.27
C TYR A 79 5.61 -11.01 4.98
N THR A 80 4.44 -10.38 5.06
CA THR A 80 3.72 -9.83 3.90
C THR A 80 3.16 -8.46 4.19
N TYR A 81 2.78 -7.74 3.14
CA TYR A 81 2.09 -6.45 3.26
C TYR A 81 1.06 -6.27 2.17
N GLN A 82 0.15 -5.34 2.44
CA GLN A 82 -0.90 -4.92 1.52
C GLN A 82 -0.95 -3.40 1.47
N VAL A 83 -1.23 -2.87 0.28
CA VAL A 83 -1.55 -1.46 0.07
C VAL A 83 -3.00 -1.39 -0.37
N SER A 84 -3.80 -0.58 0.30
CA SER A 84 -5.21 -0.37 -0.02
C SER A 84 -5.46 1.10 -0.37
N LEU A 85 -6.25 1.34 -1.42
CA LEU A 85 -6.84 2.64 -1.72
C LEU A 85 -8.26 2.67 -1.16
N LEU A 86 -8.59 3.69 -0.36
CA LEU A 86 -9.87 3.82 0.32
C LEU A 86 -10.62 5.05 -0.15
N SER A 87 -11.95 4.93 -0.20
CA SER A 87 -12.84 6.04 -0.55
C SER A 87 -13.00 7.02 0.61
N ALA A 88 -12.91 8.31 0.34
CA ALA A 88 -13.19 9.41 1.26
C ALA A 88 -14.29 10.35 0.74
N GLY A 89 -15.08 9.89 -0.23
CA GLY A 89 -16.14 10.69 -0.84
C GLY A 89 -15.68 11.44 -2.09
N PHE A 90 -14.92 10.78 -2.97
CA PHE A 90 -14.61 11.31 -4.29
C PHE A 90 -15.85 11.29 -5.19
N GLU A 91 -15.95 12.30 -6.06
CA GLU A 91 -16.89 12.35 -7.18
C GLU A 91 -16.27 11.72 -8.43
N SER A 92 -14.99 11.99 -8.68
CA SER A 92 -14.23 11.41 -9.80
C SER A 92 -12.80 11.03 -9.38
N LEU A 93 -12.31 9.92 -9.95
CA LEU A 93 -10.97 9.38 -9.70
C LEU A 93 -10.41 8.79 -11.00
N THR A 94 -9.27 9.33 -11.44
CA THR A 94 -8.42 8.72 -12.48
C THR A 94 -7.14 8.22 -11.83
N PHE A 95 -7.00 6.91 -11.69
CA PHE A 95 -5.83 6.28 -11.09
C PHE A 95 -4.87 5.78 -12.17
N TYR A 96 -3.61 6.24 -12.15
CA TYR A 96 -2.61 5.80 -13.12
C TYR A 96 -1.75 4.67 -12.58
N HIS A 97 -0.97 4.94 -11.52
CA HIS A 97 -0.11 3.96 -10.88
C HIS A 97 0.36 4.46 -9.50
N PHE A 98 1.11 3.62 -8.80
CA PHE A 98 1.98 4.04 -7.71
C PHE A 98 3.33 3.33 -7.84
N SER A 99 4.34 3.80 -7.12
CA SER A 99 5.65 3.16 -7.07
C SER A 99 6.18 3.10 -5.65
N ILE A 100 7.01 2.09 -5.37
CA ILE A 100 7.72 1.91 -4.11
C ILE A 100 9.21 1.87 -4.43
N LYS A 101 10.02 2.75 -3.83
CA LYS A 101 11.47 2.85 -4.07
C LYS A 101 12.25 2.82 -2.76
N GLU A 102 13.31 2.02 -2.72
CA GLU A 102 14.22 1.93 -1.57
C GLU A 102 14.94 3.28 -1.36
N ILE A 103 14.92 3.79 -0.12
CA ILE A 103 15.69 4.98 0.27
C ILE A 103 17.04 4.50 0.77
N ARG A 104 18.11 4.79 0.04
CA ARG A 104 19.46 4.45 0.50
C ARG A 104 19.89 5.46 1.54
N SER A 105 20.18 4.99 2.75
CA SER A 105 21.00 5.76 3.69
C SER A 105 22.39 5.91 3.10
N VAL A 106 22.87 7.15 3.02
CA VAL A 106 24.24 7.48 2.60
C VAL A 106 25.22 7.11 3.70
#